data_AF-A0A7C7WX30-F1
#
_entry.id   AF-A0A7C7WX30-F1
#
_cell.length_a   1.000
_cell.length_b   1.000
_cell.length_c   1.000
_cell.angle_alpha   90.00
_cell.angle_beta   90.00
_cell.angle_gamma   90.00
#
_symmetry.space_group_name_H-M   'P 1'
#
loop_
_entity.id
_entity.type
_entity.pdbx_description
1 polymer ?
#
loop_
_entity_poly.entity_id
_entity_poly.type
_entity_poly.pdbx_seq_one_letter_code
_entity_poly.pdbx_strand_id
1 'polypeptide(L)'
;MRHYSDGWPPEGSGSGCATGQLRVEKSHPPKRTNFIEAMYDGKFIEFPTFVDECRTDTSWGINPETTHGCGNPKDGYLKFGIWSGFPDKWPNAYKVVQRMSLTNLDVAQLAMYVDIDGMEPEDAASKWLADNVDRVNAWVG
;
A
#
# COMPACT_ATOMS: atom_id res chain seq x y z
N MET A 1 -16.13 -18.93 -15.48
CA MET A 1 -16.14 -17.50 -15.16
C MET A 1 -16.23 -17.41 -13.64
N ARG A 2 -15.11 -17.23 -12.92
CA ARG A 2 -15.12 -17.20 -11.45
C ARG A 2 -15.43 -15.76 -11.03
N HIS A 3 -16.59 -15.56 -10.42
CA HIS A 3 -16.97 -14.31 -9.78
C HIS A 3 -16.08 -14.09 -8.56
N TYR A 4 -15.20 -13.08 -8.60
CA TYR A 4 -14.57 -12.52 -7.40
C TYR A 4 -15.57 -11.50 -6.83
N SER A 5 -16.37 -11.94 -5.85
CA SER A 5 -17.32 -11.09 -5.11
C SER A 5 -16.97 -10.98 -3.63
N ASP A 6 -15.71 -11.22 -3.27
CA ASP A 6 -15.29 -11.15 -1.87
C ASP A 6 -14.63 -9.79 -1.64
N GLY A 7 -15.49 -8.86 -1.21
CA GLY A 7 -15.09 -7.59 -0.63
C GLY A 7 -14.12 -7.82 0.53
N TRP A 8 -13.17 -6.90 0.66
CA TRP A 8 -12.26 -6.84 1.79
C TRP A 8 -13.08 -6.86 3.09
N PRO A 9 -12.83 -7.79 4.03
CA PRO A 9 -13.62 -7.85 5.26
C PRO A 9 -13.43 -6.55 6.07
N PRO A 10 -14.48 -6.06 6.75
CA PRO A 10 -14.36 -4.91 7.64
C PRO A 10 -13.34 -5.22 8.74
N GLU A 11 -12.51 -4.22 9.06
CA GLU A 11 -11.51 -4.33 10.12
C GLU A 11 -12.18 -4.82 11.42
N GLY A 12 -11.90 -6.05 11.84
CA GLY A 12 -12.30 -6.56 13.16
C GLY A 12 -13.00 -7.93 13.23
N SER A 13 -13.42 -8.54 12.12
CA SER A 13 -14.07 -9.87 12.20
C SER A 13 -13.07 -11.04 12.06
N GLY A 14 -12.47 -11.44 13.19
CA GLY A 14 -12.43 -12.84 13.62
C GLY A 14 -11.91 -13.93 12.67
N SER A 15 -10.87 -13.67 11.89
CA SER A 15 -9.85 -14.65 11.40
C SER A 15 -8.66 -13.94 10.73
N GLY A 16 -8.61 -12.61 10.87
CA GLY A 16 -7.87 -11.70 10.01
C GLY A 16 -6.48 -11.37 10.54
N CYS A 17 -5.65 -10.94 9.60
CA CYS A 17 -4.32 -10.38 9.86
C CYS A 17 -4.32 -9.48 11.11
N ALA A 18 -3.34 -9.67 12.00
CA ALA A 18 -3.01 -8.61 12.94
C ALA A 18 -2.46 -7.44 12.14
N THR A 19 -3.15 -6.30 12.23
CA THR A 19 -2.63 -5.03 11.75
C THR A 19 -1.59 -4.55 12.74
N GLY A 20 -0.33 -4.91 12.49
CA GLY A 20 0.78 -4.15 13.05
C GLY A 20 0.65 -2.71 12.55
N GLN A 21 0.64 -1.73 13.44
CA GLN A 21 0.45 -0.33 13.07
C GLN A 21 1.74 0.22 12.44
N LEU A 22 2.01 -0.20 11.20
CA LEU A 22 3.12 0.28 10.39
C LEU A 22 2.72 1.60 9.75
N ARG A 23 3.35 2.67 10.26
CA ARG A 23 3.17 4.03 9.76
C ARG A 23 4.06 4.19 8.53
N VAL A 24 3.55 3.93 7.34
CA VAL A 24 4.10 4.61 6.15
C VAL A 24 3.68 6.06 6.32
N GLU A 25 4.63 6.92 6.68
CA GLU A 25 4.40 8.34 6.97
C GLU A 25 3.48 8.96 5.92
N LYS A 26 2.52 9.77 6.36
CA LYS A 26 1.64 10.52 5.46
C LYS A 26 2.52 11.50 4.68
N SER A 27 2.98 11.10 3.52
CA SER A 27 3.56 12.02 2.55
C SER A 27 2.42 12.82 1.93
N HIS A 28 2.53 14.14 2.05
CA HIS A 28 1.77 15.11 1.27
C HIS A 28 2.78 15.70 0.28
N PRO A 29 2.55 15.72 -1.06
CA PRO A 29 1.30 15.52 -1.82
C PRO A 29 0.81 14.05 -1.88
N PRO A 30 -0.42 13.77 -2.37
CA PRO A 30 -1.01 12.43 -2.44
C PRO A 30 0.01 11.37 -2.87
N LYS A 31 0.00 10.23 -2.17
CA LYS A 31 0.99 9.16 -2.35
C LYS A 31 0.98 8.63 -3.78
N ARG A 32 1.94 9.12 -4.55
CA ARG A 32 2.32 8.66 -5.87
C ARG A 32 3.53 7.76 -5.68
N THR A 33 3.30 6.45 -5.72
CA THR A 33 4.30 5.42 -5.41
C THR A 33 4.68 4.61 -6.65
N ASN A 34 4.37 5.10 -7.84
CA ASN A 34 4.67 4.46 -9.11
C ASN A 34 5.72 5.27 -9.89
N PHE A 35 6.48 4.61 -10.75
CA PHE A 35 7.52 5.22 -11.56
C PHE A 35 6.96 6.27 -12.54
N ILE A 36 5.75 6.07 -13.05
CA ILE A 36 5.12 6.96 -14.05
C ILE A 36 5.05 8.40 -13.55
N GLU A 37 4.80 8.58 -12.26
CA GLU A 37 4.58 9.90 -11.66
C GLU A 37 5.89 10.66 -11.42
N ALA A 38 7.03 9.96 -11.43
CA ALA A 38 8.36 10.56 -11.42
C ALA A 38 8.82 10.94 -12.84
N MET A 39 8.35 10.20 -13.85
CA MET A 39 8.79 10.35 -15.25
C MET A 39 7.94 11.35 -16.04
N TYR A 40 6.65 11.50 -15.71
CA TYR A 40 5.70 12.30 -16.48
C TYR A 40 4.90 13.23 -15.56
N ASP A 41 4.73 14.50 -15.96
CA ASP A 41 3.84 15.45 -15.27
C ASP A 41 2.38 15.11 -15.59
N GLY A 42 1.73 14.42 -14.65
CA GLY A 42 0.36 13.95 -14.76
C GLY A 42 -0.48 14.32 -13.54
N LYS A 43 -1.80 14.28 -13.71
CA LYS A 43 -2.78 14.50 -12.64
C LYS A 43 -3.83 13.40 -12.66
N PHE A 44 -4.25 12.96 -11.48
CA PHE A 44 -5.44 12.12 -11.37
C PHE A 44 -6.68 12.91 -11.80
N ILE A 45 -7.66 12.20 -12.37
CA ILE A 45 -8.96 12.78 -12.66
C ILE A 45 -9.66 13.10 -11.33
N GLU A 46 -10.19 14.32 -11.23
CA GLU A 46 -10.90 14.80 -10.05
C GLU A 46 -12.35 14.30 -10.05
N PHE A 47 -12.56 13.11 -9.46
CA PHE A 47 -13.87 12.54 -9.16
C PHE A 47 -14.49 13.18 -7.90
N PRO A 48 -15.80 12.97 -7.62
CA PRO A 48 -16.41 13.40 -6.37
C PRO A 48 -15.62 12.93 -5.14
N THR A 49 -15.54 13.75 -4.11
CA THR A 49 -14.75 13.44 -2.91
C THR A 49 -15.19 12.12 -2.28
N PHE A 50 -14.20 11.32 -1.87
CA PHE A 50 -14.45 10.08 -1.13
C PHE A 50 -15.10 10.36 0.23
N VAL A 51 -16.14 9.58 0.54
CA VAL A 51 -16.71 9.40 1.89
C VAL A 51 -16.93 7.90 2.09
N ASP A 52 -16.84 7.38 3.31
CA ASP A 52 -16.92 5.93 3.56
C ASP A 52 -18.27 5.36 3.12
N GLU A 53 -19.35 6.14 3.28
CA GLU A 53 -20.72 5.81 2.91
C GLU A 53 -20.87 5.55 1.40
N CYS A 54 -19.99 6.12 0.56
CA CYS A 54 -19.98 5.87 -0.88
C CYS A 54 -19.78 4.38 -1.23
N ARG A 55 -19.21 3.58 -0.32
CA ARG A 55 -19.06 2.13 -0.53
C ARG A 55 -20.34 1.35 -0.29
N THR A 56 -21.30 1.90 0.44
CA THR A 56 -22.47 1.16 0.95
C THR A 56 -23.82 1.80 0.62
N ASP A 57 -23.84 3.10 0.33
CA ASP A 57 -25.04 3.89 0.08
C ASP A 57 -25.04 4.38 -1.37
N THR A 58 -26.01 3.93 -2.16
CA THR A 58 -26.14 4.27 -3.59
C THR A 58 -26.53 5.72 -3.82
N SER A 59 -27.06 6.41 -2.81
CA SER A 59 -27.39 7.84 -2.92
C SER A 59 -26.13 8.73 -2.96
N TRP A 60 -24.96 8.17 -2.62
CA TRP A 60 -23.67 8.83 -2.73
C TRP A 60 -22.99 8.55 -4.06
N GLY A 61 -22.55 9.61 -4.74
CA GLY A 61 -21.83 9.54 -6.01
C GLY A 61 -22.66 10.05 -7.19
N ILE A 62 -22.13 9.89 -8.40
CA ILE A 62 -22.78 10.38 -9.63
C ILE A 62 -23.98 9.51 -10.04
N ASN A 63 -23.98 8.23 -9.66
CA ASN A 63 -25.05 7.29 -10.00
C ASN A 63 -25.87 6.90 -8.77
N PRO A 64 -27.16 7.29 -8.69
CA PRO A 64 -28.01 6.98 -7.53
C PRO A 64 -28.40 5.50 -7.39
N GLU A 65 -28.12 4.68 -8.41
CA GLU A 65 -28.50 3.26 -8.46
C GLU A 65 -27.36 2.31 -8.05
N THR A 66 -26.14 2.82 -7.89
CA THR A 66 -24.95 1.99 -7.61
C THR A 66 -24.02 2.65 -6.60
N THR A 67 -23.40 1.86 -5.71
CA THR A 67 -22.32 2.33 -4.84
C THR A 67 -21.02 2.57 -5.64
N HIS A 68 -20.01 3.16 -4.99
CA HIS A 68 -18.69 3.46 -5.55
C HIS A 68 -18.68 4.54 -6.65
N GLY A 69 -19.68 5.42 -6.68
CA GLY A 69 -19.76 6.55 -7.61
C GLY A 69 -18.89 7.77 -7.26
N CYS A 70 -17.91 7.62 -6.37
CA CYS A 70 -16.99 8.67 -5.90
C CYS A 70 -15.53 8.29 -6.21
N GLY A 71 -14.62 9.26 -6.06
CA GLY A 71 -13.19 9.04 -6.18
C GLY A 71 -12.60 8.20 -5.04
N ASN A 72 -11.38 7.73 -5.23
CA ASN A 72 -10.64 7.01 -4.19
C ASN A 72 -10.18 7.95 -3.06
N PRO A 73 -9.95 7.42 -1.83
CA PRO A 73 -9.37 8.21 -0.74
C PRO A 73 -8.03 8.83 -1.14
N LYS A 74 -7.90 10.15 -1.01
CA LYS A 74 -6.67 10.88 -1.36
C LYS A 74 -5.59 10.76 -0.29
N ASP A 75 -5.98 10.50 0.96
CA ASP A 75 -5.10 10.39 2.13
C ASP A 75 -4.80 8.93 2.51
N GLY A 76 -4.81 8.04 1.52
CA GLY A 76 -4.48 6.63 1.70
C GLY A 76 -3.08 6.42 2.30
N TYR A 77 -2.95 5.36 3.10
CA TYR A 77 -1.67 4.89 3.62
C TYR A 77 -1.42 3.46 3.14
N LEU A 78 -0.15 3.11 2.93
CA LEU A 78 0.26 1.72 2.75
C LEU A 78 0.57 1.15 4.14
N LYS A 79 0.06 -0.05 4.44
CA LYS A 79 0.32 -0.78 5.70
C LYS A 79 0.79 -2.19 5.37
N PHE A 80 1.68 -2.74 6.19
CA PHE A 80 1.94 -4.18 6.16
C PHE A 80 0.90 -4.90 7.02
N GLY A 81 0.15 -5.81 6.43
CA GLY A 81 -0.66 -6.78 7.16
C GLY A 81 0.18 -8.01 7.50
N ILE A 82 0.13 -8.47 8.74
CA ILE A 82 0.77 -9.74 9.14
C ILE A 82 -0.28 -10.68 9.72
N TRP A 83 -0.06 -11.99 9.62
CA TRP A 83 -0.91 -12.95 10.30
C TRP A 83 -0.86 -12.78 11.83
N SER A 84 -1.98 -12.99 12.52
CA SER A 84 -2.07 -12.79 13.97
C SER A 84 -1.12 -13.65 14.81
N GLY A 85 -0.75 -14.85 14.34
CA GLY A 85 0.25 -15.70 15.00
C GLY A 85 1.70 -15.42 14.59
N PHE A 86 1.95 -14.44 13.72
CA PHE A 86 3.30 -14.08 13.26
C PHE A 86 4.22 -13.60 14.39
N PRO A 87 3.77 -12.75 15.35
CA PRO A 87 4.61 -12.32 16.46
C PRO A 87 5.08 -13.48 17.35
N ASP A 88 4.21 -14.45 17.60
CA ASP A 88 4.51 -15.60 18.46
C ASP A 88 5.44 -16.59 17.76
N LYS A 89 5.23 -16.82 16.46
CA LYS A 89 6.03 -17.79 15.70
C LYS A 89 7.39 -17.23 15.27
N TRP A 90 7.46 -15.94 14.94
CA TRP A 90 8.69 -15.29 14.45
C TRP A 90 8.92 -13.92 15.14
N PRO A 91 9.22 -13.92 16.45
CA PRO A 91 9.34 -12.68 17.22
C PRO A 91 10.46 -11.75 16.75
N ASN A 92 11.55 -12.31 16.20
CA ASN A 92 12.65 -11.51 15.65
C ASN A 92 12.25 -10.85 14.33
N ALA A 93 11.65 -11.60 13.41
CA ALA A 93 11.15 -11.05 12.15
C ALA A 93 10.06 -9.99 12.40
N TYR A 94 9.21 -10.20 13.41
CA TYR A 94 8.21 -9.22 13.81
C TYR A 94 8.84 -7.88 14.20
N LYS A 95 9.93 -7.88 14.98
CA LYS A 95 10.66 -6.63 15.32
C LYS A 95 11.20 -5.93 14.08
N VAL A 96 11.72 -6.67 13.10
CA VAL A 96 12.19 -6.09 11.84
C VAL A 96 11.03 -5.46 11.10
N VAL A 97 9.94 -6.20 10.88
CA VAL A 97 8.74 -5.71 10.20
C VAL A 97 8.17 -4.47 10.88
N GLN A 98 8.19 -4.39 12.23
CA GLN A 98 7.77 -3.20 12.97
C GLN A 98 8.65 -1.96 12.74
N ARG A 99 9.92 -2.14 12.38
CA ARG A 99 10.87 -1.03 12.10
C ARG A 99 10.93 -0.66 10.63
N MET A 100 10.52 -1.56 9.73
CA MET A 100 10.54 -1.32 8.29
C MET A 100 9.71 -0.09 7.91
N SER A 101 10.31 0.81 7.16
CA SER A 101 9.65 2.02 6.64
C SER A 101 10.15 2.32 5.24
N LEU A 102 9.25 2.28 4.27
CA LEU A 102 9.51 2.64 2.88
C LEU A 102 8.87 3.98 2.57
N THR A 103 9.60 4.84 1.89
CA THR A 103 9.11 6.11 1.35
C THR A 103 8.39 5.88 0.02
N ASN A 104 7.66 6.88 -0.47
CA ASN A 104 7.05 6.82 -1.80
C ASN A 104 8.11 6.61 -2.91
N LEU A 105 9.29 7.22 -2.75
CA LEU A 105 10.38 7.10 -3.71
C LEU A 105 10.97 5.69 -3.73
N ASP A 106 11.07 5.02 -2.58
CA ASP A 106 11.57 3.64 -2.54
C ASP A 106 10.66 2.71 -3.34
N VAL A 107 9.34 2.84 -3.16
CA VAL A 107 8.35 2.04 -3.89
C VAL A 107 8.34 2.37 -5.38
N ALA A 108 8.42 3.66 -5.75
CA ALA A 108 8.49 4.08 -7.14
C ALA A 108 9.78 3.60 -7.83
N GLN A 109 10.91 3.60 -7.12
CA GLN A 109 12.18 3.09 -7.62
C GLN A 109 12.14 1.58 -7.83
N LEU A 110 11.58 0.83 -6.89
CA LEU A 110 11.39 -0.62 -7.05
C LEU A 110 10.49 -0.95 -8.25
N ALA A 111 9.43 -0.17 -8.48
CA ALA A 111 8.59 -0.31 -9.67
C ALA A 111 9.37 0.01 -10.96
N MET A 112 10.20 1.06 -10.95
CA MET A 112 11.05 1.42 -12.09
C MET A 112 12.04 0.31 -12.46
N TYR A 113 12.69 -0.32 -11.49
CA TYR A 113 13.63 -1.42 -11.74
C TYR A 113 13.00 -2.57 -12.53
N VAL A 114 11.72 -2.86 -12.30
CA VAL A 114 11.02 -3.92 -13.01
C VAL A 114 10.43 -3.40 -14.33
N ASP A 115 9.62 -2.35 -14.29
CA ASP A 115 8.81 -1.91 -15.43
C ASP A 115 9.62 -1.14 -16.50
N ILE A 116 10.72 -0.51 -16.11
CA ILE A 116 11.59 0.26 -17.02
C ILE A 116 12.91 -0.47 -17.27
N ASP A 117 13.59 -0.90 -16.21
CA ASP A 117 14.91 -1.54 -16.35
C ASP A 117 14.82 -3.04 -16.67
N GLY A 118 13.61 -3.64 -16.60
CA GLY A 118 13.37 -5.04 -16.97
C GLY A 118 14.01 -6.05 -16.02
N MET A 119 14.30 -5.66 -14.78
CA MET A 119 14.86 -6.57 -13.77
C MET A 119 13.80 -7.55 -13.26
N GLU A 120 14.21 -8.76 -12.92
CA GLU A 120 13.37 -9.65 -12.12
C GLU A 120 13.17 -9.05 -10.71
N PRO A 121 11.98 -9.22 -10.09
CA PRO A 121 11.68 -8.61 -8.79
C PRO A 121 12.68 -8.96 -7.68
N GLU A 122 13.21 -10.19 -7.68
CA GLU A 122 14.20 -10.65 -6.72
C GLU A 122 15.55 -9.93 -6.88
N ASP A 123 15.96 -9.67 -8.12
CA ASP A 123 17.19 -8.93 -8.43
C ASP A 123 17.02 -7.45 -8.10
N ALA A 124 15.85 -6.87 -8.38
CA ALA A 124 15.51 -5.50 -8.02
C ALA A 124 15.53 -5.31 -6.49
N ALA A 125 14.94 -6.24 -5.75
CA ALA A 125 14.96 -6.23 -4.28
C ALA A 125 16.40 -6.39 -3.74
N SER A 126 17.18 -7.32 -4.29
CA SER A 126 18.58 -7.55 -3.89
C SER A 126 19.44 -6.30 -4.13
N LYS A 127 19.28 -5.66 -5.29
CA LYS A 127 19.93 -4.39 -5.61
C LYS A 127 19.53 -3.30 -4.63
N TRP A 128 18.23 -3.10 -4.40
CA TRP A 128 17.75 -2.05 -3.51
C TRP A 128 18.28 -2.25 -2.08
N LEU A 129 18.30 -3.49 -1.58
CA LEU A 129 18.87 -3.81 -0.26
C LEU A 129 20.37 -3.49 -0.20
N ALA A 130 21.14 -3.85 -1.24
CA ALA A 130 22.57 -3.57 -1.32
C ALA A 130 22.88 -2.06 -1.39
N ASP A 131 22.01 -1.27 -2.02
CA ASP A 131 22.15 0.18 -2.12
C ASP A 131 21.69 0.91 -0.83
N ASN A 132 20.95 0.25 0.06
CA ASN A 132 20.34 0.84 1.26
C ASN A 132 20.73 0.13 2.57
N VAL A 133 21.92 -0.48 2.60
CA VAL A 133 22.39 -1.34 3.71
C VAL A 133 22.24 -0.68 5.08
N ASP A 134 22.61 0.59 5.24
CA ASP A 134 22.51 1.27 6.54
C ASP A 134 21.06 1.36 7.04
N ARG A 135 20.12 1.61 6.12
CA ARG A 135 18.68 1.68 6.44
C ARG A 135 18.14 0.31 6.81
N VAL A 136 18.53 -0.72 6.06
CA VAL A 136 18.14 -2.11 6.31
C VAL A 136 18.69 -2.60 7.64
N ASN A 137 19.96 -2.31 7.94
CA ASN A 137 20.60 -2.65 9.21
C ASN A 137 19.89 -2.00 10.39
N ALA A 138 19.43 -0.75 10.26
CA ALA A 138 18.62 -0.10 11.28
C ALA A 138 17.29 -0.82 11.56
N TRP A 139 16.72 -1.54 10.59
CA TRP A 139 15.55 -2.39 10.82
C TRP A 139 15.90 -3.70 11.50
N VAL A 140 17.00 -4.34 11.09
CA VAL A 140 17.43 -5.64 11.64
C VAL A 140 17.84 -5.50 13.12
N GLY A 141 18.49 -4.40 13.49
CA GLY A 141 18.91 -4.11 14.87
C GLY A 141 20.32 -4.57 15.18
#